data_AF-A0A3D0QAG3-F1
#
_entry.id   AF-A0A3D0QAG3-F1
#
_cell.length_a   1.000
_cell.length_b   1.000
_cell.length_c   1.000
_cell.angle_alpha   90.00
_cell.angle_beta   90.00
_cell.angle_gamma   90.00
#
_symmetry.space_group_name_H-M   'P 1'
#
loop_
_entity.id
_entity.type
_entity.pdbx_description
1 polymer ?
#
loop_
_entity_poly.entity_id
_entity_poly.type
_entity_poly.pdbx_seq_one_letter_code
_entity_poly.pdbx_strand_id
1 'polypeptide(L)' 'ITACTNEHPMTATAYEPSPGVPACFDRSVFPELLTLAGDSGAKRIIGKRRHEVIAISCPEASIDIDTLADYRKHFDPTR' A
#
# COMPACT_ATOMS: atom_id res chain seq x y z
N ILE A 1 2.10 -11.70 4.32
CA ILE A 1 2.80 -10.40 4.09
C ILE A 1 4.29 -10.70 4.13
N THR A 2 4.99 -10.59 2.99
CA THR A 2 6.45 -10.71 2.98
C THR A 2 7.02 -9.48 3.68
N ALA A 3 7.83 -9.68 4.71
CA ALA A 3 8.43 -8.59 5.47
C ALA A 3 9.35 -7.73 4.58
N CYS A 4 9.38 -6.42 4.81
CA CYS A 4 10.38 -5.54 4.21
C CYS A 4 11.77 -5.95 4.70
N THR A 5 12.72 -6.06 3.79
CA THR A 5 14.14 -6.31 4.12
C THR A 5 14.99 -5.13 3.66
N ASN A 6 16.26 -5.07 4.06
CA ASN A 6 17.17 -4.03 3.56
C ASN A 6 17.34 -4.08 2.04
N GLU A 7 17.18 -5.23 1.40
CA GLU A 7 17.29 -5.37 -0.06
C GLU A 7 16.04 -4.85 -0.76
N HIS A 8 14.86 -5.04 -0.15
CA HIS A 8 13.57 -4.64 -0.68
C HIS A 8 12.83 -3.84 0.40
N PRO A 9 13.12 -2.53 0.53
CA PRO A 9 12.69 -1.71 1.65
C PRO A 9 11.20 -1.37 1.61
N MET A 10 10.47 -1.79 0.57
CA MET A 10 9.04 -1.56 0.41
C MET A 10 8.34 -2.81 -0.10
N THR A 11 7.18 -3.10 0.48
CA THR A 11 6.26 -4.14 -0.02
C THR A 11 4.89 -3.52 -0.15
N ALA A 12 4.21 -3.68 -1.27
CA ALA A 12 2.90 -3.11 -1.51
C ALA A 12 2.00 -4.11 -2.24
N THR A 13 0.69 -4.06 -1.98
CA THR A 13 -0.27 -4.79 -2.80
C THR A 13 -0.34 -4.17 -4.19
N ALA A 14 -0.56 -4.99 -5.21
CA ALA A 14 -0.81 -4.56 -6.57
C ALA A 14 -2.21 -4.95 -6.99
N TYR A 15 -3.00 -3.92 -7.27
CA TYR A 15 -4.21 -3.93 -8.05
C TYR A 15 -3.94 -2.98 -9.22
N GLU A 16 -4.10 -3.45 -10.46
CA GLU A 16 -3.64 -2.73 -11.65
C GLU A 16 -4.11 -1.25 -11.68
N PRO A 17 -3.31 -0.30 -12.19
CA PRO A 17 -2.00 -0.42 -12.86
C PRO A 17 -0.78 -0.09 -11.98
N SER A 18 -0.92 0.07 -10.66
CA SER A 18 0.19 0.48 -9.78
C SER A 18 0.11 -0.14 -8.39
N PRO A 19 1.23 -0.55 -7.79
CA PRO A 19 1.24 -0.94 -6.38
C PRO A 19 0.70 0.18 -5.49
N GLY A 20 -0.11 -0.19 -4.51
CA GLY A 20 -0.90 0.69 -3.67
C GLY A 20 -0.99 0.19 -2.24
N VAL A 21 -2.07 0.57 -1.56
CA VAL A 21 -2.32 0.18 -0.17
C VAL A 21 -2.99 -1.21 -0.09
N PRO A 22 -2.75 -1.98 0.98
CA PRO A 22 -1.78 -1.74 2.06
C PRO A 22 -0.32 -1.85 1.60
N ALA A 23 0.54 -0.99 2.16
CA ALA A 23 1.98 -0.99 1.92
C ALA A 23 2.76 -1.00 3.25
N CYS A 24 3.88 -1.72 3.26
CA CYS A 24 4.83 -1.77 4.34
C CYS A 24 6.14 -1.13 3.89
N PHE A 25 6.81 -0.46 4.84
CA PHE A 25 8.05 0.26 4.62
C PHE A 25 9.07 -0.14 5.69
N ASP A 26 10.27 -0.49 5.26
CA ASP A 26 11.41 -0.56 6.15
C ASP A 26 11.73 0.83 6.75
N ARG A 27 12.38 0.85 7.91
CA ARG A 27 12.75 2.09 8.62
C ARG A 27 13.61 3.01 7.76
N SER A 28 14.42 2.47 6.85
CA SER A 28 15.25 3.24 5.91
C SER A 28 14.45 4.21 5.02
N VAL A 29 13.14 3.96 4.82
CA VAL A 29 12.27 4.81 3.99
C VAL A 29 11.59 5.93 4.81
N PHE A 30 11.65 5.87 6.14
CA PHE A 30 10.97 6.84 7.01
C PHE A 30 11.40 8.29 6.77
N PRO A 31 12.68 8.62 6.56
CA PRO A 31 13.07 9.99 6.25
C PRO A 31 12.35 10.54 5.01
N GLU A 32 12.15 9.72 3.98
CA GLU A 32 11.44 10.14 2.77
C GLU A 32 9.93 10.28 3.01
N LEU A 33 9.34 9.35 3.78
CA LEU A 33 7.92 9.43 4.19
C LEU A 33 7.62 10.72 4.97
N LEU A 34 8.54 11.15 5.84
CA LEU A 34 8.39 12.38 6.62
C LEU A 34 8.47 13.66 5.77
N THR A 35 8.92 13.57 4.52
CA THR A 35 8.90 14.71 3.57
C THR A 35 7.59 14.83 2.79
N LEU A 36 6.65 13.89 2.94
CA LEU A 36 5.34 13.96 2.29
C LEU A 36 4.54 15.13 2.86
N ALA A 37 3.86 15.87 1.98
CA ALA A 37 3.03 17.01 2.33
C ALA A 37 1.84 17.11 1.37
N GLY A 38 0.75 17.73 1.83
CA GLY A 38 -0.51 17.81 1.10
C GLY A 38 -1.09 16.41 0.81
N ASP A 39 -1.77 16.28 -0.33
CA ASP A 39 -2.49 15.06 -0.71
C ASP A 39 -1.58 13.98 -1.35
N SER A 40 -0.27 14.21 -1.38
CA SER A 40 0.69 13.25 -1.93
C SER A 40 1.11 12.23 -0.88
N GLY A 41 0.36 11.14 -0.79
CA GLY A 41 0.67 10.00 0.09
C GLY A 41 1.87 9.14 -0.38
N ALA A 42 2.10 8.04 0.33
CA ALA A 42 3.24 7.15 0.10
C ALA A 42 3.28 6.51 -1.31
N LYS A 43 2.15 6.52 -2.05
CA LYS A 43 2.07 6.12 -3.46
C LYS A 43 3.07 6.87 -4.35
N ARG A 44 3.39 8.13 -4.00
CA ARG A 44 4.43 8.92 -4.70
C ARG A 44 5.82 8.31 -4.54
N ILE A 45 6.17 7.84 -3.34
CA ILE A 45 7.47 7.23 -3.03
C ILE A 45 7.58 5.86 -3.74
N ILE A 46 6.55 5.03 -3.60
CA ILE A 46 6.42 3.74 -4.29
C ILE A 46 6.58 3.92 -5.81
N GLY A 47 5.94 4.94 -6.38
CA GLY A 47 6.03 5.26 -7.82
C GLY A 47 7.43 5.71 -8.26
N LYS A 48 8.14 6.50 -7.45
CA LYS A 48 9.52 6.96 -7.75
C LYS A 48 10.55 5.83 -7.67
N ARG A 49 10.34 4.89 -6.75
CA ARG A 49 11.29 3.81 -6.40
C ARG A 49 10.74 2.43 -6.75
N ARG A 50 10.01 2.29 -7.87
CA ARG A 50 9.32 1.04 -8.26
C ARG A 50 10.21 -0.21 -8.28
N HIS A 51 11.50 -0.07 -8.55
CA HIS A 51 12.46 -1.17 -8.61
C HIS A 51 12.86 -1.71 -7.21
N GLU A 52 12.52 -0.97 -6.15
CA GLU A 52 12.80 -1.33 -4.75
C GLU A 52 11.54 -1.81 -4.02
N VAL A 53 10.46 -2.07 -4.77
CA VAL A 53 9.15 -2.45 -4.23
C VAL A 53 8.85 -3.90 -4.61
N ILE A 54 8.59 -4.76 -3.62
CA ILE A 54 7.94 -6.04 -3.84
C ILE A 54 6.44 -5.78 -4.02
N ALA A 55 5.94 -6.03 -5.23
CA ALA A 55 4.51 -5.95 -5.54
C ALA A 55 3.84 -7.32 -5.31
N ILE A 56 2.85 -7.38 -4.43
CA ILE A 56 2.08 -8.60 -4.15
C ILE A 56 0.71 -8.48 -4.83
N SER A 57 0.39 -9.35 -5.78
CA SER A 57 -0.93 -9.36 -6.41
C SER A 57 -2.02 -9.57 -5.37
N CYS A 58 -2.94 -8.61 -5.26
CA CYS A 58 -4.10 -8.71 -4.38
C CYS A 58 -5.22 -7.84 -4.97
N PRO A 59 -6.03 -8.39 -5.90
CA PRO A 59 -7.14 -7.67 -6.51
C PRO A 59 -8.15 -7.13 -5.50
N GLU A 60 -8.37 -7.85 -4.40
CA GLU A 60 -9.31 -7.50 -3.33
C GLU A 60 -8.86 -6.28 -2.53
N ALA A 61 -7.56 -5.96 -2.50
CA ALA A 61 -7.03 -4.77 -1.84
C ALA A 61 -7.35 -3.46 -2.58
N SER A 62 -8.02 -3.52 -3.73
CA SER A 62 -8.53 -2.33 -4.43
C SER A 62 -9.74 -1.69 -3.74
N ILE A 63 -10.33 -2.35 -2.76
CA ILE A 63 -11.52 -1.88 -2.05
C ILE A 63 -11.09 -1.07 -0.82
N ASP A 64 -11.34 0.23 -0.85
CA ASP A 64 -11.24 1.10 0.33
C ASP A 64 -12.53 1.05 1.15
N ILE A 65 -12.41 0.94 2.48
CA ILE A 65 -13.52 0.91 3.43
C ILE A 65 -13.45 2.16 4.31
N ASP A 66 -13.89 3.29 3.78
CA ASP A 66 -13.82 4.59 4.46
C ASP A 66 -15.11 4.93 5.23
N THR A 67 -16.26 4.45 4.74
CA THR A 67 -17.57 4.77 5.30
C THR A 67 -18.31 3.54 5.82
N LEU A 68 -19.31 3.77 6.67
CA LEU A 68 -20.22 2.71 7.11
C LEU A 68 -20.99 2.07 5.94
N ALA A 69 -21.23 2.82 4.86
CA ALA A 69 -21.85 2.29 3.65
C ALA A 69 -20.90 1.32 2.92
N ASP A 70 -19.61 1.67 2.81
CA ASP A 70 -18.59 0.80 2.21
C ASP A 70 -18.45 -0.49 3.03
N TYR A 71 -18.39 -0.35 4.36
CA TYR A 71 -18.38 -1.50 5.26
C TYR A 71 -19.59 -2.40 5.01
N ARG A 72 -20.82 -1.86 5.03
CA ARG A 72 -22.06 -2.65 4.80
C ARG A 72 -22.11 -3.34 3.45
N LYS A 73 -21.58 -2.69 2.40
CA LYS A 73 -21.51 -3.26 1.05
C LYS A 73 -20.60 -4.49 0.99
N HIS A 74 -19.55 -4.51 1.82
CA HIS A 74 -18.53 -5.55 1.83
C HIS A 74 -18.58 -6.46 3.08
N PHE A 75 -19.55 -6.24 3.97
CA PHE A 75 -19.76 -7.02 5.19
C PHE A 75 -20.70 -8.19 4.90
N ASP A 76 -20.17 -9.41 5.00
CA ASP A 76 -20.95 -10.65 5.01
C ASP A 76 -20.93 -11.20 6.45
N PRO A 77 -22.06 -11.14 7.20
CA PRO A 77 -22.12 -11.64 8.57
C PRO A 77 -22.11 -13.18 8.68
N THR A 78 -22.09 -13.91 7.56
CA THR A 78 -22.17 -15.37 7.51
C THR A 78 -20.90 -16.07 7.02
N ARG A 79 -19.84 -15.29 6.76
CA ARG A 79 -18.48 -15.76 6.47
C ARG A 79 -17.58 -15.72 7.69
#